data_AF-A0A2N2L0N1-F1
#
_entry.id   AF-A0A2N2L0N1-F1
#
_cell.length_a   1.000
_cell.length_b   1.000
_cell.length_c   1.000
_cell.angle_alpha   90.00
_cell.angle_beta   90.00
_cell.angle_gamma   90.00
#
_symmetry.space_group_name_H-M   'P 1'
#
loop_
_entity.id
_entity.type
_entity.pdbx_description
1 polymer ?
#
loop_
_entity_poly.entity_id
_entity_poly.type
_entity_poly.pdbx_seq_one_letter_code
_entity_poly.pdbx_strand_id
1 'polypeptide(L)'
;MLMSSNLSNEYIQRLTMLKDGELSVLRNLQYKQLDTGLSGFDLFTALWWPLREKGKHAPRREAAWLIAKLYAARKMQHKSDQKLSILLGMIYHKLIHKDQRKADQVRALNDKLLSLPIYAIEPTLNQCLDLIKREFDALDWVRLLDTISAWELPSIRERWAQEFNQQYYKNS
;
A
#
# COMPACT_ATOMS: atom_id res chain seq x y z
N MET A 1 -16.85 -3.50 -8.47
CA MET A 1 -16.11 -3.83 -7.23
C MET A 1 -14.86 -4.59 -7.64
N LEU A 2 -13.63 -4.13 -7.33
CA LEU A 2 -12.48 -5.03 -7.46
C LEU A 2 -12.71 -6.15 -6.43
N MET A 3 -12.89 -7.39 -6.84
CA MET A 3 -12.88 -8.49 -5.88
C MET A 3 -11.43 -8.79 -5.55
N SER A 4 -11.11 -8.89 -4.26
CA SER A 4 -9.76 -9.25 -3.86
C SER A 4 -9.50 -10.69 -4.27
N SER A 5 -8.36 -10.90 -4.93
CA SER A 5 -8.01 -12.25 -5.37
C SER A 5 -7.67 -13.10 -4.15
N ASN A 6 -8.03 -14.39 -4.18
CA ASN A 6 -7.63 -15.34 -3.15
C ASN A 6 -6.08 -15.36 -3.01
N LEU A 7 -5.36 -15.18 -4.12
CA LEU A 7 -3.90 -15.15 -4.16
C LEU A 7 -3.29 -13.90 -3.49
N SER A 8 -3.98 -12.76 -3.52
CA SER A 8 -3.56 -11.55 -2.81
C SER A 8 -3.66 -11.73 -1.29
N ASN A 9 -4.72 -12.40 -0.82
CA ASN A 9 -4.86 -12.77 0.59
C ASN A 9 -3.75 -13.72 1.02
N GLU A 10 -3.50 -14.76 0.22
CA GLU A 10 -2.42 -15.72 0.50
C GLU A 10 -1.05 -15.04 0.52
N TYR A 11 -0.79 -14.09 -0.39
CA TYR A 11 0.45 -13.30 -0.38
C TYR A 11 0.64 -12.53 0.92
N ILE A 12 -0.37 -11.77 1.34
CA ILE A 12 -0.31 -10.98 2.57
C ILE A 12 -0.17 -11.89 3.79
N GLN A 13 -0.88 -13.03 3.83
CA GLN A 13 -0.73 -14.01 4.91
C GLN A 13 0.72 -14.49 5.01
N ARG A 14 1.33 -14.92 3.90
CA ARG A 14 2.74 -15.33 3.86
C ARG A 14 3.69 -14.21 4.30
N LEU A 15 3.46 -12.99 3.82
CA LEU A 15 4.25 -11.81 4.19
C LEU A 15 4.16 -11.49 5.70
N THR A 16 2.97 -11.63 6.30
CA THR A 16 2.78 -11.39 7.74
C THR A 16 3.42 -12.44 8.63
N MET A 17 3.68 -13.64 8.11
CA MET A 17 4.36 -14.75 8.79
C MET A 17 5.89 -14.67 8.76
N LEU A 18 6.47 -13.74 8.00
CA LEU A 18 7.92 -13.54 7.98
C LEU A 18 8.47 -13.17 9.35
N LYS A 19 9.64 -13.70 9.68
CA LYS A 19 10.39 -13.38 10.89
C LYS A 19 11.01 -11.98 10.78
N ASP A 20 11.33 -11.37 11.91
CA ASP A 20 11.88 -10.01 11.93
C ASP A 20 13.22 -9.88 11.18
N GLY A 21 14.02 -10.94 11.13
CA GLY A 21 15.24 -10.98 10.32
C GLY A 21 14.95 -10.88 8.81
N GLU A 22 13.95 -11.60 8.31
CA GLU A 22 13.50 -11.55 6.91
C GLU A 22 12.89 -10.18 6.59
N LEU A 23 12.08 -9.63 7.50
CA LEU A 23 11.57 -8.27 7.38
C LEU A 23 12.71 -7.22 7.37
N SER A 24 13.79 -7.45 8.11
CA SER A 24 14.96 -6.55 8.09
C SER A 24 15.62 -6.53 6.71
N VAL A 25 15.76 -7.70 6.06
CA VAL A 25 16.26 -7.80 4.69
C VAL A 25 15.40 -6.97 3.73
N LEU A 26 14.07 -7.15 3.76
CA LEU A 26 13.15 -6.40 2.91
C LEU A 26 13.19 -4.89 3.17
N ARG A 27 13.31 -4.49 4.44
CA ARG A 27 13.38 -3.07 4.83
C ARG A 27 14.60 -2.36 4.24
N ASN A 28 15.74 -3.05 4.17
CA ASN A 28 17.00 -2.53 3.60
C ASN A 28 16.98 -2.42 2.06
N LEU A 29 15.89 -2.88 1.44
CA LEU A 29 15.67 -2.84 0.00
C LEU A 29 14.66 -1.75 -0.43
N GLN A 30 14.20 -0.93 0.51
CA GLN A 30 13.46 0.29 0.19
C GLN A 30 14.18 1.11 -0.89
N TYR A 31 13.40 1.62 -1.83
CA TYR A 31 13.86 2.39 -3.00
C TYR A 31 14.79 1.63 -3.95
N LYS A 32 15.05 0.34 -3.70
CA LYS A 32 15.82 -0.53 -4.59
C LYS A 32 14.90 -1.36 -5.47
N GLN A 33 15.41 -1.67 -6.65
CA GLN A 33 14.76 -2.58 -7.59
C GLN A 33 14.93 -4.03 -7.12
N LEU A 34 14.22 -4.94 -7.75
CA LEU A 34 14.20 -6.35 -7.34
C LEU A 34 15.53 -7.07 -7.61
N ASP A 35 16.28 -6.62 -8.60
CA ASP A 35 17.55 -7.18 -9.07
C ASP A 35 18.78 -6.72 -8.26
N THR A 36 18.61 -5.86 -7.25
CA THR A 36 19.73 -5.18 -6.60
C THR A 36 20.44 -6.03 -5.53
N GLY A 37 19.92 -7.22 -5.18
CA GLY A 37 20.56 -8.10 -4.20
C GLY A 37 19.96 -9.50 -4.14
N LEU A 38 20.83 -10.51 -4.17
CA LEU A 38 20.45 -11.93 -4.26
C LEU A 38 19.57 -12.39 -3.09
N SER A 39 19.94 -12.06 -1.84
CA SER A 39 19.17 -12.48 -0.66
C SER A 39 17.75 -11.90 -0.62
N GLY A 40 17.59 -10.66 -1.09
CA GLY A 40 16.29 -10.02 -1.21
C GLY A 40 15.43 -10.63 -2.32
N PHE A 41 16.07 -10.93 -3.46
CA PHE A 41 15.45 -11.62 -4.58
C PHE A 41 14.95 -13.01 -4.18
N ASP A 42 15.78 -13.82 -3.53
CA ASP A 42 15.44 -15.18 -3.08
C ASP A 42 14.28 -15.15 -2.07
N LEU A 43 14.34 -14.24 -1.10
CA LEU A 43 13.25 -14.06 -0.13
C LEU A 43 11.94 -13.66 -0.80
N PHE A 44 11.98 -12.71 -1.74
CA PHE A 44 10.78 -12.27 -2.46
C PHE A 44 10.21 -13.38 -3.36
N THR A 45 11.07 -14.08 -4.09
CA THR A 45 10.63 -15.15 -5.01
C THR A 45 10.01 -16.31 -4.24
N ALA A 46 10.54 -16.67 -3.07
CA ALA A 46 9.94 -17.67 -2.19
C ALA A 46 8.50 -17.29 -1.75
N LEU A 47 8.21 -15.99 -1.58
CA LEU A 47 6.88 -15.48 -1.26
C LEU A 47 5.94 -15.45 -2.47
N TRP A 48 6.42 -14.96 -3.61
CA TRP A 48 5.58 -14.61 -4.77
C TRP A 48 5.43 -15.74 -5.78
N TRP A 49 6.51 -16.49 -6.07
CA TRP A 49 6.52 -17.49 -7.14
C TRP A 49 5.46 -18.60 -6.99
N PRO A 50 5.24 -19.19 -5.79
CA PRO A 50 4.20 -20.22 -5.63
C PRO A 50 2.79 -19.74 -5.96
N LEU A 51 2.51 -18.44 -5.79
CA LEU A 51 1.22 -17.85 -6.18
C LEU A 51 1.11 -17.69 -7.69
N ARG A 52 2.21 -17.33 -8.34
CA ARG A 52 2.27 -17.20 -9.80
C ARG A 52 2.06 -18.55 -10.49
N GLU A 53 2.61 -19.62 -9.93
CA GLU A 53 2.39 -20.99 -10.41
C GLU A 53 0.92 -21.40 -10.30
N LYS A 54 0.23 -21.00 -9.22
CA LYS A 54 -1.20 -21.31 -9.03
C LYS A 54 -2.12 -20.64 -10.05
N GLY A 55 -1.73 -19.49 -10.61
CA GLY A 55 -2.52 -18.90 -11.69
C GLY A 55 -2.18 -17.48 -12.09
N LYS A 56 -2.76 -17.09 -13.23
CA LYS A 56 -2.57 -15.77 -13.86
C LYS A 56 -3.04 -14.59 -13.01
N HIS A 57 -3.85 -14.84 -11.97
CA HIS A 57 -4.41 -13.82 -11.08
C HIS A 57 -3.53 -13.51 -9.87
N ALA A 58 -2.30 -14.07 -9.80
CA ALA A 58 -1.33 -13.66 -8.80
C ALA A 58 -1.07 -12.14 -8.86
N PRO A 59 -0.79 -11.49 -7.72
CA PRO A 59 -0.43 -10.08 -7.71
C PRO A 59 0.70 -9.77 -8.68
N ARG A 60 0.67 -8.60 -9.33
CA ARG A 60 1.75 -8.21 -10.25
C ARG A 60 3.07 -8.15 -9.48
N ARG A 61 4.15 -8.61 -10.12
CA ARG A 61 5.46 -8.78 -9.46
C ARG A 61 5.95 -7.47 -8.84
N GLU A 62 5.86 -6.38 -9.59
CA GLU A 62 6.33 -5.05 -9.19
C GLU A 62 5.50 -4.52 -8.01
N ALA A 63 4.18 -4.75 -8.02
CA ALA A 63 3.29 -4.37 -6.92
C ALA A 63 3.54 -5.22 -5.66
N ALA A 64 3.68 -6.54 -5.82
CA ALA A 64 4.01 -7.45 -4.72
C ALA A 64 5.34 -7.06 -4.08
N TRP A 65 6.38 -6.81 -4.89
CA TRP A 65 7.68 -6.37 -4.42
C TRP A 65 7.60 -5.08 -3.62
N LEU A 66 6.87 -4.09 -4.14
CA LEU A 66 6.64 -2.83 -3.44
C LEU A 66 5.93 -3.06 -2.10
N ILE A 67 4.87 -3.87 -2.05
CA ILE A 67 4.14 -4.16 -0.81
C ILE A 67 5.00 -4.87 0.23
N ALA A 68 5.85 -5.82 -0.18
CA ALA A 68 6.79 -6.48 0.74
C ALA A 68 7.70 -5.47 1.45
N LYS A 69 8.28 -4.53 0.68
CA LYS A 69 9.14 -3.46 1.21
C LYS A 69 8.37 -2.52 2.14
N LEU A 70 7.19 -2.07 1.73
CA LEU A 70 6.36 -1.16 2.52
C LEU A 70 5.91 -1.81 3.84
N TYR A 71 5.46 -3.06 3.81
CA TYR A 71 5.08 -3.80 5.02
C TYR A 71 6.26 -3.96 5.98
N ALA A 72 7.44 -4.35 5.46
CA ALA A 72 8.65 -4.50 6.25
C ALA A 72 9.11 -3.18 6.90
N ALA A 73 8.93 -2.05 6.19
CA ALA A 73 9.23 -0.70 6.65
C ALA A 73 8.23 -0.17 7.68
N ARG A 74 6.95 -0.50 7.51
CA ARG A 74 5.82 0.06 8.25
C ARG A 74 4.84 -1.04 8.66
N LYS A 75 5.33 -2.01 9.45
CA LYS A 75 4.52 -3.11 9.98
C LYS A 75 3.29 -2.54 10.70
N MET A 76 2.12 -2.92 10.21
CA MET A 76 0.78 -2.61 10.74
C MET A 76 -0.07 -3.87 10.60
N GLN A 77 -1.05 -4.05 11.47
CA GLN A 77 -1.93 -5.22 11.39
C GLN A 77 -2.72 -5.20 10.08
N HIS A 78 -2.95 -6.38 9.49
CA HIS A 78 -3.89 -6.49 8.39
C HIS A 78 -5.32 -6.45 8.94
N LYS A 79 -6.15 -5.52 8.42
CA LYS A 79 -7.57 -5.45 8.72
C LYS A 79 -8.35 -5.08 7.48
N SER A 80 -9.33 -5.90 7.12
CA SER A 80 -10.20 -5.63 5.98
C SER A 80 -10.94 -4.30 6.14
N ASP A 81 -11.22 -3.65 5.01
CA ASP A 81 -11.97 -2.40 4.87
C ASP A 81 -11.29 -1.13 5.41
N GLN A 82 -10.12 -1.25 6.04
CA GLN A 82 -9.26 -0.12 6.39
C GLN A 82 -8.36 0.28 5.21
N LYS A 83 -8.96 0.76 4.12
CA LYS A 83 -8.24 1.15 2.91
C LYS A 83 -7.40 2.41 3.11
N LEU A 84 -6.21 2.46 2.52
CA LEU A 84 -5.30 3.61 2.65
C LEU A 84 -5.94 4.93 2.21
N SER A 85 -6.64 4.93 1.08
CA SER A 85 -7.39 6.08 0.54
C SER A 85 -8.39 6.66 1.55
N ILE A 86 -9.17 5.79 2.18
CA ILE A 86 -10.17 6.15 3.19
C ILE A 86 -9.50 6.72 4.44
N LEU A 87 -8.47 6.05 4.96
CA LEU A 87 -7.76 6.49 6.17
C LEU A 87 -7.10 7.86 5.96
N LEU A 88 -6.51 8.11 4.77
CA LEU A 88 -5.96 9.42 4.42
C LEU A 88 -7.05 10.50 4.39
N GLY A 89 -8.22 10.19 3.83
CA GLY A 89 -9.38 11.08 3.84
C GLY A 89 -9.82 11.41 5.28
N MET A 90 -9.90 10.40 6.16
CA MET A 90 -10.25 10.61 7.57
C MET A 90 -9.26 11.56 8.27
N ILE A 91 -7.94 11.40 8.05
CA ILE A 91 -6.93 12.33 8.59
C ILE A 91 -7.14 13.74 8.04
N TYR A 92 -7.34 13.87 6.72
CA TYR A 92 -7.60 15.16 6.09
C TYR A 92 -8.80 15.89 6.71
N HIS A 93 -9.94 15.22 6.88
CA HIS A 93 -11.14 15.83 7.48
C HIS A 93 -10.98 16.16 8.96
N LYS A 94 -10.26 15.33 9.72
CA LYS A 94 -9.93 15.65 11.11
C LYS A 94 -9.10 16.93 11.20
N LEU A 95 -8.24 17.20 10.22
CA LEU A 95 -7.34 18.34 10.19
C LEU A 95 -7.96 19.61 9.60
N ILE A 96 -8.88 19.52 8.64
CA ILE A 96 -9.39 20.72 7.93
C ILE A 96 -9.97 21.78 8.88
N HIS A 97 -10.60 21.37 9.98
CA HIS A 97 -11.16 22.27 10.99
C HIS A 97 -10.20 22.64 12.13
N LYS A 98 -9.03 22.00 12.22
CA LYS A 98 -8.06 22.15 13.31
C LYS A 98 -6.76 22.83 12.88
N ASP A 99 -6.29 22.51 11.68
CA ASP A 99 -5.01 22.93 11.12
C ASP A 99 -5.08 22.82 9.59
N GLN A 100 -5.55 23.89 8.95
CA GLN A 100 -5.72 23.95 7.49
C GLN A 100 -4.41 23.66 6.75
N ARG A 101 -3.27 24.16 7.26
CA ARG A 101 -1.96 23.94 6.63
C ARG A 101 -1.61 22.46 6.58
N LYS A 102 -1.83 21.71 7.67
CA LYS A 102 -1.60 20.25 7.66
C LYS A 102 -2.62 19.52 6.79
N ALA A 103 -3.88 19.95 6.77
CA ALA A 103 -4.88 19.39 5.87
C ALA A 103 -4.44 19.54 4.39
N ASP A 104 -3.98 20.72 4.00
CA ASP A 104 -3.47 20.98 2.64
C ASP A 104 -2.26 20.10 2.30
N GLN A 105 -1.38 19.83 3.27
CA GLN A 105 -0.25 18.90 3.09
C GLN A 105 -0.72 17.47 2.83
N VAL A 106 -1.74 16.99 3.56
CA VAL A 106 -2.31 15.64 3.33
C VAL A 106 -2.96 15.56 1.95
N ARG A 107 -3.72 16.58 1.55
CA ARG A 107 -4.32 16.67 0.21
C ARG A 107 -3.24 16.67 -0.87
N ALA A 108 -2.26 17.55 -0.76
CA ALA A 108 -1.15 17.63 -1.73
C ALA A 108 -0.37 16.31 -1.84
N LEU A 109 -0.20 15.60 -0.72
CA LEU A 109 0.42 14.28 -0.71
C LEU A 109 -0.42 13.24 -1.48
N ASN A 110 -1.73 13.23 -1.27
CA ASN A 110 -2.66 12.35 -1.99
C ASN A 110 -2.66 12.67 -3.50
N ASP A 111 -2.72 13.95 -3.88
CA ASP A 111 -2.73 14.37 -5.29
C ASP A 111 -1.40 14.03 -5.97
N LYS A 112 -0.28 14.21 -5.26
CA LYS A 112 1.02 13.74 -5.71
C LYS A 112 1.04 12.24 -5.92
N LEU A 113 0.51 11.45 -4.99
CA LEU A 113 0.45 9.99 -5.12
C LEU A 113 -0.27 9.60 -6.42
N LEU A 114 -1.45 10.17 -6.66
CA LEU A 114 -2.29 9.86 -7.82
C LEU A 114 -1.66 10.25 -9.17
N SER A 115 -0.80 11.27 -9.20
CA SER A 115 -0.11 11.66 -10.44
C SER A 115 1.12 10.81 -10.77
N LEU A 116 1.62 10.02 -9.82
CA LEU A 116 2.83 9.22 -10.02
C LEU A 116 2.54 7.85 -10.66
N PRO A 117 3.40 7.38 -11.58
CA PRO A 117 3.38 6.01 -12.08
C PRO A 117 3.95 5.03 -11.05
N ILE A 118 3.63 3.73 -11.17
CA ILE A 118 3.95 2.70 -10.15
C ILE A 118 5.44 2.64 -9.78
N TYR A 119 6.35 2.88 -10.71
CA TYR A 119 7.79 2.83 -10.44
C TYR A 119 8.28 4.01 -9.58
N ALA A 120 7.48 5.06 -9.42
CA ALA A 120 7.84 6.28 -8.68
C ALA A 120 6.98 6.52 -7.43
N ILE A 121 5.96 5.69 -7.15
CA ILE A 121 5.06 5.92 -6.02
C ILE A 121 5.66 5.60 -4.65
N GLU A 122 6.72 4.79 -4.57
CA GLU A 122 7.25 4.26 -3.31
C GLU A 122 7.58 5.34 -2.25
N PRO A 123 8.29 6.44 -2.58
CA PRO A 123 8.55 7.50 -1.58
C PRO A 123 7.26 8.15 -1.06
N THR A 124 6.31 8.41 -1.94
CA THR A 124 5.04 9.05 -1.57
C THR A 124 4.15 8.09 -0.78
N LEU A 125 4.11 6.80 -1.12
CA LEU A 125 3.42 5.79 -0.31
C LEU A 125 4.02 5.65 1.09
N ASN A 126 5.35 5.66 1.23
CA ASN A 126 5.98 5.64 2.56
C ASN A 126 5.54 6.82 3.42
N GLN A 127 5.46 8.03 2.84
CA GLN A 127 4.96 9.21 3.54
C GLN A 127 3.48 9.05 3.94
N CYS A 128 2.64 8.50 3.07
CA CYS A 128 1.25 8.20 3.41
C CYS A 128 1.16 7.20 4.57
N LEU A 129 1.95 6.13 4.54
CA LEU A 129 1.98 5.11 5.60
C LEU A 129 2.50 5.67 6.93
N ASP A 130 3.46 6.59 6.89
CA ASP A 130 3.93 7.31 8.08
C ASP A 130 2.84 8.14 8.73
N LEU A 131 1.98 8.78 7.94
CA LEU A 131 0.81 9.49 8.45
C LEU A 131 -0.22 8.54 9.04
N ILE A 132 -0.55 7.45 8.33
CA ILE A 132 -1.53 6.47 8.80
C ILE A 132 -1.08 5.82 10.11
N LYS A 133 0.17 5.37 10.19
CA LYS A 133 0.71 4.66 11.36
C LYS A 133 0.70 5.50 12.65
N ARG A 134 0.65 6.82 12.55
CA ARG A 134 0.54 7.72 13.72
C ARG A 134 -0.87 7.73 14.33
N GLU A 135 -1.88 7.45 13.52
CA GLU A 135 -3.30 7.59 13.89
C GLU A 135 -4.05 6.25 13.94
N PHE A 136 -3.53 5.23 13.25
CA PHE A 136 -4.15 3.91 13.09
C PHE A 136 -3.11 2.80 13.25
N ASP A 137 -3.55 1.66 13.77
CA ASP A 137 -2.73 0.47 14.05
C ASP A 137 -2.80 -0.60 12.94
N ALA A 138 -3.76 -0.45 12.03
CA ALA A 138 -4.10 -1.44 11.03
C ALA A 138 -4.36 -0.82 9.63
N LEU A 139 -4.18 -1.65 8.61
CA LEU A 139 -4.34 -1.31 7.20
C LEU A 139 -4.82 -2.52 6.40
N ASP A 140 -5.66 -2.28 5.40
CA ASP A 140 -6.04 -3.29 4.42
C ASP A 140 -4.93 -3.48 3.37
N TRP A 141 -3.89 -4.22 3.76
CA TRP A 141 -2.76 -4.57 2.90
C TRP A 141 -3.16 -5.32 1.62
N VAL A 142 -4.19 -6.16 1.68
CA VAL A 142 -4.70 -6.91 0.51
C VAL A 142 -5.28 -5.93 -0.51
N ARG A 143 -6.12 -4.99 -0.06
CA ARG A 143 -6.67 -3.96 -0.93
C ARG A 143 -5.60 -3.03 -1.46
N LEU A 144 -4.60 -2.67 -0.66
CA LEU A 144 -3.49 -1.88 -1.16
C LEU A 144 -2.74 -2.63 -2.27
N LEU A 145 -2.43 -3.93 -2.08
CA LEU A 145 -1.78 -4.74 -3.11
C LEU A 145 -2.57 -4.86 -4.41
N ASP A 146 -3.87 -5.12 -4.32
CA ASP A 146 -4.74 -5.20 -5.50
C ASP A 146 -4.80 -3.86 -6.24
N THR A 147 -4.89 -2.77 -5.47
CA THR A 147 -4.95 -1.41 -6.00
C THR A 147 -3.66 -1.03 -6.71
N ILE A 148 -2.51 -1.28 -6.08
CA ILE A 148 -1.21 -1.01 -6.69
C ILE A 148 -0.95 -1.92 -7.90
N SER A 149 -1.40 -3.17 -7.86
CA SER A 149 -1.32 -4.08 -9.02
C SER A 149 -2.05 -3.55 -10.24
N ALA A 150 -3.08 -2.72 -10.04
CA ALA A 150 -3.87 -2.12 -11.11
C ALA A 150 -3.64 -0.60 -11.26
N TRP A 151 -2.57 -0.05 -10.66
CA TRP A 151 -2.36 1.40 -10.50
C TRP A 151 -2.40 2.21 -11.79
N GLU A 152 -1.87 1.65 -12.88
CA GLU A 152 -1.80 2.31 -14.18
C GLU A 152 -3.19 2.51 -14.83
N LEU A 153 -4.22 1.81 -14.37
CA LEU A 153 -5.58 2.00 -14.85
C LEU A 153 -6.17 3.30 -14.26
N PRO A 154 -6.60 4.26 -15.09
CA PRO A 154 -7.17 5.53 -14.60
C PRO A 154 -8.34 5.34 -13.62
N SER A 155 -9.20 4.36 -13.89
CA SER A 155 -10.36 4.03 -13.04
C SER A 155 -10.01 3.63 -11.61
N ILE A 156 -8.78 3.15 -11.38
CA ILE A 156 -8.28 2.81 -10.03
C ILE A 156 -7.91 4.07 -9.27
N ARG A 157 -7.24 5.02 -9.93
CA ARG A 157 -6.88 6.31 -9.36
C ARG A 157 -8.11 7.19 -9.12
N GLU A 158 -9.07 7.19 -10.04
CA GLU A 158 -10.36 7.85 -9.85
C GLU A 158 -11.11 7.30 -8.64
N ARG A 159 -11.18 5.97 -8.50
CA ARG A 159 -11.80 5.35 -7.32
C ARG A 159 -11.08 5.72 -6.03
N TRP A 160 -9.75 5.72 -6.02
CA TRP A 160 -8.97 6.16 -4.87
C TRP A 160 -9.33 7.60 -4.47
N ALA A 161 -9.37 8.51 -5.44
CA ALA A 161 -9.75 9.91 -5.21
C ALA A 161 -11.19 10.03 -4.66
N GLN A 162 -12.12 9.23 -5.18
CA GLN A 162 -13.49 9.16 -4.65
C GLN A 162 -13.51 8.67 -3.21
N GLU A 163 -12.80 7.59 -2.88
CA GLU A 163 -12.72 7.04 -1.51
C GLU A 163 -12.11 8.04 -0.52
N PHE A 164 -11.08 8.78 -0.94
CA PHE A 164 -10.49 9.87 -0.16
C PHE A 164 -11.51 10.99 0.11
N ASN A 165 -12.24 11.43 -0.92
CA ASN A 165 -13.22 12.52 -0.82
C ASN A 165 -14.54 12.11 -0.15
N GLN A 166 -14.94 10.83 -0.18
CA GLN A 166 -16.21 10.35 0.37
C GLN A 166 -16.33 10.57 1.89
N GLN A 167 -15.21 10.69 2.60
CA GLN A 167 -15.21 11.00 4.02
C GLN A 167 -15.71 12.43 4.33
N TYR A 168 -15.77 13.31 3.33
CA TYR A 168 -16.34 14.65 3.46
C TYR A 168 -17.84 14.60 3.75
N TYR A 169 -18.55 13.68 3.10
CA TYR A 169 -20.02 13.63 3.07
C TYR A 169 -20.65 12.76 4.18
N LYS A 170 -19.85 12.03 4.97
CA LYS A 170 -20.36 11.24 6.10
C LYS A 170 -20.44 12.01 7.41
N ASN A 171 -19.80 13.19 7.49
CA ASN A 171 -19.73 14.02 8.69
C ASN A 171 -20.21 15.47 8.44
N SER A 172 -20.79 15.76 7.27
CA SER A 172 -21.54 16.98 6.98
C SER A 172 -23.04 16.69 7.00
#